data_AF-A0A7X7H6I9-F1
#
_entry.id   AF-A0A7X7H6I9-F1
#
_cell.length_a   1.000
_cell.length_b   1.000
_cell.length_c   1.000
_cell.angle_alpha   90.00
_cell.angle_beta   90.00
_cell.angle_gamma   90.00
#
_symmetry.space_group_name_H-M   'P 1'
#
loop_
_entity.id
_entity.type
_entity.pdbx_description
1 polymer ?
#
loop_
_entity_poly.entity_id
_entity_poly.type
_entity_poly.pdbx_seq_one_letter_code
_entity_poly.pdbx_strand_id
1 'polypeptide(L)'
;MAVSHIGNKLLISFFVIVTSTACKHFVAESVPLSNTVQAALYDSTSVFFADFASYGELKSLPIGIFDADTTSMALLEAFESLDCYNNVTGEEEIDGIPDFAGEYFQYYTSTDDNKCFESTIFLMKNNYWNSVDKNRSKIVIAGGNISSKNGLDDMIAVTENSGTGVKVITAVEAGVRAVFDELSSDIGSDFTVAVLCKNSTIISGAYSESFKKVATERNLTPRISLVFQPISIKIVDSVQIFQKDIETLVKKLMADDSKSQLKFLIMDGMDEELINAANEIFDRYRNTFINGTYLYRNILSDNILCINPSVCAAKECYQILRNDNNLALRITDQRVDYFYGI
;
A
#
# COMPACT_ATOMS: atom_id res chain seq x y z
N MET A 1 -37.92 4.47 83.32
CA MET A 1 -39.11 3.62 83.48
C MET A 1 -39.65 3.36 82.08
N ALA A 2 -39.73 2.07 81.68
CA ALA A 2 -40.42 1.47 80.51
C ALA A 2 -40.17 2.09 79.11
N VAL A 3 -39.56 1.43 78.11
CA VAL A 3 -39.85 0.15 77.39
C VAL A 3 -41.12 0.17 76.54
N SER A 4 -40.93 -0.26 75.27
CA SER A 4 -41.88 -0.75 74.24
C SER A 4 -42.48 0.32 73.30
N HIS A 5 -42.67 0.10 71.99
CA HIS A 5 -42.42 -1.06 71.12
C HIS A 5 -42.45 -0.61 69.63
N ILE A 6 -41.51 -1.13 68.84
CA ILE A 6 -41.62 -1.77 67.50
C ILE A 6 -42.53 -1.15 66.41
N GLY A 7 -41.93 -0.96 65.23
CA GLY A 7 -42.68 -0.98 63.96
C GLY A 7 -41.83 -0.72 62.70
N ASN A 8 -41.43 -1.79 62.01
CA ASN A 8 -41.06 -1.89 60.59
C ASN A 8 -39.95 -0.99 60.00
N LYS A 9 -38.75 -1.56 59.85
CA LYS A 9 -37.84 -1.21 58.74
C LYS A 9 -37.72 -2.40 57.80
N LEU A 10 -38.34 -2.27 56.63
CA LEU A 10 -38.17 -3.14 55.48
C LEU A 10 -36.74 -2.93 54.93
N LEU A 11 -35.85 -3.90 55.13
CA LEU A 11 -34.54 -3.91 54.47
C LEU A 11 -34.73 -4.39 53.03
N ILE A 12 -34.73 -3.47 52.07
CA ILE A 12 -34.63 -3.80 50.65
C ILE A 12 -33.14 -4.00 50.36
N SER A 13 -32.71 -5.26 50.27
CA SER A 13 -31.37 -5.62 49.83
C SER A 13 -31.30 -5.44 48.31
N PHE A 14 -30.61 -4.41 47.83
CA PHE A 14 -30.32 -4.22 46.42
C PHE A 14 -29.31 -5.28 45.98
N PHE A 15 -29.77 -6.31 45.28
CA PHE A 15 -28.89 -7.25 44.58
C PHE A 15 -28.48 -6.59 43.27
N VAL A 16 -27.30 -5.96 43.24
CA VAL A 16 -26.70 -5.52 41.97
C VAL A 16 -26.26 -6.78 41.24
N ILE A 17 -27.08 -7.23 40.29
CA ILE A 17 -26.67 -8.22 39.30
C ILE A 17 -25.68 -7.49 38.37
N VAL A 18 -24.39 -7.65 38.66
CA VAL A 18 -23.33 -7.33 37.68
C VAL A 18 -23.46 -8.40 36.60
N THR A 19 -24.23 -8.12 35.55
CA THR A 19 -24.13 -8.89 34.32
C THR A 19 -22.77 -8.56 33.71
N SER A 20 -21.80 -9.44 33.91
CA SER A 20 -20.58 -9.43 33.11
C SER A 20 -21.01 -9.65 31.67
N THR A 21 -21.11 -8.58 30.89
CA THR A 21 -21.08 -8.66 29.44
C THR A 21 -19.74 -9.29 29.09
N ALA A 22 -19.75 -10.60 28.87
CA ALA A 22 -18.64 -11.30 28.26
C ALA A 22 -18.43 -10.63 26.90
N CYS A 23 -17.43 -9.77 26.80
CA CYS A 23 -16.82 -9.43 25.52
C CYS A 23 -16.50 -10.77 24.87
N LYS A 24 -17.26 -11.14 23.83
CA LYS A 24 -16.80 -12.14 22.88
C LYS A 24 -15.53 -11.56 22.28
N HIS A 25 -14.38 -11.99 22.80
CA HIS A 25 -13.15 -11.92 22.04
C HIS A 25 -13.45 -12.69 20.76
N PHE A 26 -13.51 -11.93 19.66
CA PHE A 26 -13.47 -12.51 18.33
C PHE A 26 -12.05 -13.05 18.20
N VAL A 27 -11.85 -14.30 18.61
CA VAL A 27 -10.66 -15.04 18.20
C VAL A 27 -10.86 -15.24 16.71
N ALA A 28 -10.20 -14.40 15.91
CA ALA A 28 -10.08 -14.65 14.49
C ALA A 28 -9.54 -16.07 14.34
N GLU A 29 -10.34 -16.96 13.76
CA GLU A 29 -9.92 -18.33 13.47
C GLU A 29 -8.68 -18.22 12.58
N SER A 30 -7.54 -18.75 13.03
CA SER A 30 -6.30 -18.67 12.25
C SER A 30 -6.54 -19.39 10.93
N VAL A 31 -6.56 -18.63 9.83
CA VAL A 31 -6.66 -19.21 8.48
C VAL A 31 -5.49 -20.20 8.33
N PRO A 32 -5.75 -21.48 7.98
CA PRO A 32 -4.68 -22.46 7.81
C PRO A 32 -3.69 -21.98 6.74
N LEU A 33 -2.39 -22.05 7.04
CA LEU A 33 -1.33 -21.71 6.09
C LEU A 33 -1.44 -22.59 4.84
N SER A 34 -1.25 -21.99 3.66
CA SER A 34 -1.18 -22.75 2.41
C SER A 34 -0.04 -23.77 2.43
N ASN A 35 -0.14 -24.82 1.62
CA ASN A 35 0.92 -25.82 1.52
C ASN A 35 2.26 -25.19 1.08
N THR A 36 2.21 -24.16 0.24
CA THR A 36 3.40 -23.45 -0.24
C THR A 36 4.09 -22.70 0.89
N VAL A 37 3.33 -21.99 1.73
CA VAL A 37 3.86 -21.31 2.92
C VAL A 37 4.41 -22.31 3.93
N GLN A 38 3.70 -23.41 4.20
CA GLN A 38 4.20 -24.47 5.07
C GLN A 38 5.51 -25.07 4.55
N ALA A 39 5.62 -25.29 3.25
CA ALA A 39 6.84 -25.81 2.63
C ALA A 39 8.02 -24.83 2.76
N ALA A 40 7.77 -23.53 2.60
CA ALA A 40 8.80 -22.51 2.76
C ALA A 40 9.32 -22.39 4.21
N LEU A 41 8.43 -22.57 5.20
CA LEU A 41 8.77 -22.45 6.62
C LEU A 41 9.40 -23.72 7.20
N TYR A 42 8.97 -24.91 6.76
CA TYR A 42 9.23 -26.14 7.52
C TYR A 42 9.80 -27.32 6.71
N ASP A 43 9.69 -27.33 5.38
CA ASP A 43 10.12 -28.47 4.57
C ASP A 43 11.50 -28.23 3.94
N SER A 44 12.57 -28.65 4.61
CA SER A 44 13.95 -28.52 4.10
C SER A 44 14.23 -29.15 2.72
N THR A 45 13.32 -29.98 2.20
CA THR A 45 13.43 -30.57 0.86
C THR A 45 12.77 -29.73 -0.24
N SER A 46 11.94 -28.75 0.14
CA SER A 46 11.26 -27.85 -0.77
C SER A 46 12.21 -26.82 -1.38
N VAL A 47 12.02 -26.51 -2.66
CA VAL A 47 12.71 -25.40 -3.33
C VAL A 47 12.42 -24.04 -2.67
N PHE A 48 11.26 -23.91 -2.02
CA PHE A 48 10.84 -22.68 -1.34
C PHE A 48 11.41 -22.54 0.06
N PHE A 49 11.97 -23.61 0.65
CA PHE A 49 12.46 -23.59 2.02
C PHE A 49 13.54 -22.55 2.25
N ALA A 50 13.40 -21.74 3.29
CA ALA A 50 14.41 -20.79 3.73
C ALA A 50 14.74 -21.01 5.20
N ASP A 51 16.02 -20.98 5.54
CA ASP A 51 16.47 -21.04 6.94
C ASP A 51 16.25 -19.68 7.63
N PHE A 52 15.01 -19.38 7.97
CA PHE A 52 14.61 -18.13 8.64
C PHE A 52 15.18 -18.00 10.06
N ALA A 53 15.51 -19.10 10.73
CA ALA A 53 16.12 -19.07 12.06
C ALA A 53 17.51 -18.38 12.05
N SER A 54 18.23 -18.47 10.93
CA SER A 54 19.57 -17.86 10.75
C SER A 54 19.53 -16.57 9.91
N TYR A 55 18.50 -15.73 10.04
CA TYR A 55 18.31 -14.54 9.18
C TYR A 55 19.35 -13.44 9.35
N GLY A 56 19.91 -13.29 10.55
CA GLY A 56 20.86 -12.23 10.87
C GLY A 56 20.18 -10.90 11.24
N GLU A 57 20.99 -9.85 11.46
CA GLU A 57 20.51 -8.52 11.85
C GLU A 57 19.95 -7.77 10.63
N LEU A 58 18.65 -7.45 10.69
CA LEU A 58 17.93 -6.80 9.60
C LEU A 58 18.59 -5.50 9.14
N LYS A 59 19.04 -4.64 10.06
CA LYS A 59 19.66 -3.34 9.74
C LYS A 59 20.75 -3.39 8.66
N SER A 60 21.54 -4.48 8.64
CA SER A 60 22.64 -4.68 7.70
C SER A 60 22.24 -5.23 6.33
N LEU A 61 21.01 -5.73 6.19
CA LEU A 61 20.51 -6.39 5.00
C LEU A 61 19.89 -5.38 4.01
N PRO A 62 19.88 -5.68 2.70
CA PRO A 62 19.24 -4.85 1.68
C PRO A 62 17.72 -4.68 1.85
N ILE A 63 17.19 -3.63 1.24
CA ILE A 63 15.77 -3.51 0.91
C ILE A 63 15.48 -4.34 -0.34
N GLY A 64 14.56 -5.30 -0.25
CA GLY A 64 14.17 -6.12 -1.39
C GLY A 64 12.99 -5.50 -2.10
N ILE A 65 13.08 -5.28 -3.41
CA ILE A 65 12.00 -4.75 -4.23
C ILE A 65 11.67 -5.80 -5.28
N PHE A 66 10.42 -6.25 -5.32
CA PHE A 66 9.88 -7.06 -6.39
C PHE A 66 8.94 -6.20 -7.23
N ASP A 67 9.18 -6.15 -8.53
CA ASP A 67 8.23 -5.56 -9.48
C ASP A 67 7.93 -6.55 -10.60
N ALA A 68 6.65 -6.89 -10.77
CA ALA A 68 6.20 -7.71 -11.90
C ALA A 68 6.16 -6.91 -13.22
N ASP A 69 6.30 -5.59 -13.14
CA ASP A 69 6.37 -4.71 -14.29
C ASP A 69 7.80 -4.49 -14.77
N THR A 70 8.19 -5.19 -15.83
CA THR A 70 9.50 -4.99 -16.48
C THR A 70 9.58 -3.71 -17.32
N THR A 71 8.46 -3.01 -17.53
CA THR A 71 8.36 -1.85 -18.44
C THR A 71 8.38 -0.51 -17.74
N SER A 72 8.36 -0.49 -16.40
CA SER A 72 8.47 0.71 -15.58
C SER A 72 9.44 0.43 -14.43
N MET A 73 10.30 1.41 -14.12
CA MET A 73 11.16 1.39 -12.92
C MET A 73 10.66 2.38 -11.86
N ALA A 74 9.45 2.90 -12.01
CA ALA A 74 8.90 3.96 -11.16
C ALA A 74 8.92 3.61 -9.67
N LEU A 75 8.78 2.32 -9.32
CA LEU A 75 8.91 1.89 -7.93
C LEU A 75 10.33 2.05 -7.41
N LEU A 76 11.34 1.55 -8.12
CA LEU A 76 12.74 1.72 -7.72
C LEU A 76 13.15 3.20 -7.70
N GLU A 77 12.76 3.95 -8.74
CA GLU A 77 13.06 5.38 -8.85
C GLU A 77 12.48 6.18 -7.68
N ALA A 78 11.26 5.86 -7.23
CA ALA A 78 10.66 6.49 -6.07
C ALA A 78 11.46 6.22 -4.78
N PHE A 79 12.13 5.07 -4.65
CA PHE A 79 13.00 4.78 -3.51
C PHE A 79 14.37 5.46 -3.62
N GLU A 80 14.97 5.48 -4.80
CA GLU A 80 16.27 6.13 -5.00
C GLU A 80 16.19 7.65 -4.82
N SER A 81 15.10 8.27 -5.27
CA SER A 81 14.91 9.73 -5.29
C SER A 81 14.15 10.32 -4.10
N LEU A 82 13.59 9.50 -3.19
CA LEU A 82 12.81 10.02 -2.06
C LEU A 82 13.67 10.94 -1.19
N ASP A 83 13.20 12.17 -0.99
CA ASP A 83 13.74 13.16 -0.04
C ASP A 83 12.53 13.90 0.55
N CYS A 84 11.90 13.26 1.53
CA CYS A 84 10.73 13.74 2.23
C CYS A 84 10.95 13.88 3.73
N TYR A 85 12.05 13.34 4.27
CA TYR A 85 12.35 13.37 5.68
C TYR A 85 13.77 13.84 5.95
N ASN A 86 13.93 14.48 7.11
CA ASN A 86 15.25 14.83 7.57
C ASN A 86 15.95 13.55 8.03
N ASN A 87 17.06 13.15 7.39
CA ASN A 87 17.72 11.87 7.71
C ASN A 87 18.22 11.82 9.16
N VAL A 88 18.49 12.98 9.78
CA VAL A 88 18.93 13.09 11.19
C VAL A 88 17.75 13.00 12.15
N THR A 89 16.75 13.87 12.03
CA THR A 89 15.64 13.96 12.99
C THR A 89 14.54 12.93 12.72
N GLY A 90 14.27 12.64 11.44
CA GLY A 90 13.17 11.77 11.01
C GLY A 90 11.85 12.48 10.82
N GLU A 91 11.85 13.80 11.01
CA GLU A 91 10.68 14.63 10.76
C GLU A 91 10.44 14.74 9.26
N GLU A 92 9.17 14.90 8.85
CA GLU A 92 8.78 15.07 7.44
C GLU A 92 9.16 16.47 6.96
N GLU A 93 10.45 16.63 6.62
CA GLU A 93 11.09 17.85 6.13
C GLU A 93 12.14 17.45 5.10
N ILE A 94 12.19 18.17 3.96
CA ILE A 94 13.18 17.96 2.90
C ILE A 94 14.53 18.50 3.38
N ASP A 95 15.58 17.68 3.35
CA ASP A 95 16.93 18.08 3.78
C ASP A 95 17.99 18.07 2.65
N GLY A 96 17.60 17.65 1.45
CA GLY A 96 18.46 17.60 0.27
C GLY A 96 19.26 16.31 0.13
N ILE A 97 19.06 15.34 1.03
CA ILE A 97 19.71 14.04 1.02
C ILE A 97 18.62 12.97 0.78
N PRO A 98 18.84 12.00 -0.12
CA PRO A 98 17.88 10.91 -0.25
C PRO A 98 17.62 10.19 1.09
N ASP A 99 16.36 9.94 1.40
CA ASP A 99 15.88 9.30 2.63
C ASP A 99 16.52 7.93 2.86
N PHE A 100 16.79 7.23 1.76
CA PHE A 100 17.45 5.93 1.73
C PHE A 100 18.94 6.02 1.43
N ALA A 101 19.59 7.17 1.68
CA ALA A 101 21.04 7.29 1.53
C ALA A 101 21.76 6.17 2.31
N GLY A 102 22.74 5.55 1.65
CA GLY A 102 23.50 4.43 2.17
C GLY A 102 22.75 3.09 2.23
N GLU A 103 21.51 3.02 1.79
CA GLU A 103 20.81 1.74 1.63
C GLU A 103 21.30 0.97 0.42
N TYR A 104 21.08 -0.34 0.49
CA TYR A 104 21.34 -1.27 -0.59
C TYR A 104 20.02 -1.91 -1.01
N PHE A 105 19.73 -1.86 -2.30
CA PHE A 105 18.52 -2.39 -2.90
C PHE A 105 18.81 -3.68 -3.66
N GLN A 106 17.93 -4.66 -3.51
CA GLN A 106 17.85 -5.84 -4.37
C GLN A 106 16.58 -5.73 -5.20
N TYR A 107 16.73 -5.33 -6.46
CA TYR A 107 15.62 -5.20 -7.38
C TYR A 107 15.44 -6.50 -8.16
N TYR A 108 14.34 -7.21 -7.91
CA TYR A 108 13.95 -8.41 -8.62
C TYR A 108 12.75 -8.12 -9.51
N THR A 109 12.83 -8.50 -10.78
CA THR A 109 11.68 -8.38 -11.70
C THR A 109 11.46 -9.67 -12.47
N SER A 110 10.20 -9.96 -12.79
CA SER A 110 9.80 -11.10 -13.63
C SER A 110 8.60 -10.72 -14.47
N THR A 111 8.48 -11.30 -15.67
CA THR A 111 7.33 -11.07 -16.57
C THR A 111 6.07 -11.83 -16.16
N ASP A 112 6.07 -12.53 -15.02
CA ASP A 112 4.97 -13.37 -14.55
C ASP A 112 4.43 -12.86 -13.21
N ASP A 113 3.26 -12.21 -13.26
CA ASP A 113 2.54 -11.67 -12.11
C ASP A 113 2.16 -12.75 -11.07
N ASN A 114 2.22 -14.04 -11.41
CA ASN A 114 1.92 -15.12 -10.45
C ASN A 114 3.10 -15.51 -9.57
N LYS A 115 4.30 -14.99 -9.85
CA LYS A 115 5.51 -15.35 -9.11
C LYS A 115 5.68 -14.58 -7.80
N CYS A 116 4.67 -13.89 -7.30
CA CYS A 116 4.78 -13.00 -6.13
C CYS A 116 5.34 -13.70 -4.89
N PHE A 117 4.89 -14.93 -4.64
CA PHE A 117 5.39 -15.75 -3.54
C PHE A 117 6.86 -16.15 -3.78
N GLU A 118 7.18 -16.66 -4.96
CA GLU A 118 8.53 -17.04 -5.34
C GLU A 118 9.51 -15.86 -5.30
N SER A 119 9.07 -14.68 -5.71
CA SER A 119 9.81 -13.42 -5.60
C SER A 119 10.11 -13.07 -4.15
N THR A 120 9.13 -13.23 -3.26
CA THR A 120 9.31 -12.99 -1.83
C THR A 120 10.33 -13.96 -1.25
N ILE A 121 10.21 -15.25 -1.58
CA ILE A 121 11.17 -16.27 -1.16
C ILE A 121 12.56 -16.02 -1.76
N PHE A 122 12.66 -15.58 -3.03
CA PHE A 122 13.91 -15.14 -3.64
C PHE A 122 14.53 -14.05 -2.77
N LEU A 123 13.82 -12.94 -2.54
CA LEU A 123 14.32 -11.78 -1.78
C LEU A 123 14.73 -12.15 -0.35
N MET A 124 14.08 -13.12 0.27
CA MET A 124 14.37 -13.54 1.64
C MET A 124 15.44 -14.64 1.80
N LYS A 125 15.91 -15.28 0.72
CA LYS A 125 16.95 -16.33 0.76
C LYS A 125 18.32 -15.77 0.32
N ASN A 126 19.42 -16.41 0.73
CA ASN A 126 20.75 -16.09 0.20
C ASN A 126 21.04 -16.78 -1.15
N ASN A 127 20.50 -17.99 -1.37
CA ASN A 127 20.89 -18.83 -2.51
C ASN A 127 19.66 -19.40 -3.24
N TYR A 128 18.81 -18.54 -3.81
CA TYR A 128 17.70 -18.98 -4.65
C TYR A 128 18.18 -19.12 -6.11
N TRP A 129 17.89 -20.27 -6.75
CA TRP A 129 18.28 -20.62 -8.13
C TRP A 129 19.77 -20.41 -8.50
N ASN A 130 20.70 -20.84 -7.65
CA ASN A 130 22.17 -20.74 -7.89
C ASN A 130 22.73 -19.31 -7.94
N SER A 131 22.00 -18.31 -7.44
CA SER A 131 22.53 -16.95 -7.25
C SER A 131 23.59 -16.99 -6.13
N VAL A 132 24.88 -16.89 -6.48
CA VAL A 132 26.00 -17.13 -5.55
C VAL A 132 26.27 -15.93 -4.62
N ASP A 133 25.87 -14.72 -5.02
CA ASP A 133 26.16 -13.47 -4.32
C ASP A 133 24.88 -12.68 -4.01
N LYS A 134 23.90 -13.30 -3.34
CA LYS A 134 22.68 -12.61 -2.90
C LYS A 134 22.55 -12.62 -1.38
N ASN A 135 22.30 -11.44 -0.82
CA ASN A 135 21.90 -11.29 0.59
C ASN A 135 20.38 -11.42 0.75
N ARG A 136 19.89 -11.70 1.95
CA ARG A 136 18.45 -11.63 2.28
C ARG A 136 18.00 -10.19 2.42
N SER A 137 16.71 -9.91 2.36
CA SER A 137 16.17 -8.55 2.46
C SER A 137 15.62 -8.23 3.85
N LYS A 138 15.84 -7.04 4.38
CA LYS A 138 15.28 -6.59 5.67
C LYS A 138 13.79 -6.28 5.62
N ILE A 139 13.31 -5.91 4.44
CA ILE A 139 11.93 -5.61 4.14
C ILE A 139 11.70 -5.94 2.67
N VAL A 140 10.48 -6.36 2.32
CA VAL A 140 10.09 -6.66 0.95
C VAL A 140 9.06 -5.64 0.50
N ILE A 141 9.36 -4.99 -0.63
CA ILE A 141 8.47 -4.06 -1.31
C ILE A 141 7.95 -4.75 -2.55
N ALA A 142 6.65 -4.68 -2.78
CA ALA A 142 5.98 -5.38 -3.85
C ALA A 142 5.23 -4.38 -4.74
N GLY A 143 5.70 -4.22 -5.97
CA GLY A 143 5.11 -3.42 -7.04
C GLY A 143 4.22 -4.25 -7.97
N GLY A 144 3.41 -3.56 -8.76
CA GLY A 144 2.59 -4.17 -9.81
C GLY A 144 1.22 -4.70 -9.35
N ASN A 145 0.71 -5.70 -10.08
CA ASN A 145 -0.70 -6.14 -10.06
C ASN A 145 -0.98 -7.15 -8.94
N ILE A 146 -0.39 -6.96 -7.78
CA ILE A 146 -0.38 -7.95 -6.70
C ILE A 146 -1.69 -7.86 -5.92
N SER A 147 -2.39 -8.99 -5.84
CA SER A 147 -3.63 -9.16 -5.08
C SER A 147 -3.66 -10.50 -4.37
N SER A 148 -4.66 -10.75 -3.53
CA SER A 148 -4.81 -12.04 -2.84
C SER A 148 -4.87 -13.21 -3.82
N LYS A 149 -5.47 -13.01 -5.01
CA LYS A 149 -5.54 -14.02 -6.08
C LYS A 149 -4.18 -14.43 -6.63
N ASN A 150 -3.20 -13.54 -6.54
CA ASN A 150 -1.87 -13.73 -7.13
C ASN A 150 -0.79 -13.95 -6.06
N GLY A 151 -1.19 -14.29 -4.83
CA GLY A 151 -0.28 -14.74 -3.77
C GLY A 151 0.08 -13.72 -2.70
N LEU A 152 -0.57 -12.54 -2.65
CA LEU A 152 -0.33 -11.55 -1.59
C LEU A 152 -0.50 -12.15 -0.18
N ASP A 153 -1.55 -12.94 0.03
CA ASP A 153 -1.85 -13.56 1.32
C ASP A 153 -0.72 -14.52 1.74
N ASP A 154 -0.13 -15.25 0.79
CA ASP A 154 1.00 -16.15 1.04
C ASP A 154 2.30 -15.38 1.34
N MET A 155 2.53 -14.23 0.69
CA MET A 155 3.66 -13.34 0.98
C MET A 155 3.59 -12.80 2.42
N ILE A 156 2.41 -12.33 2.81
CA ILE A 156 2.15 -11.83 4.16
C ILE A 156 2.30 -12.98 5.16
N ALA A 157 1.65 -14.12 4.89
CA ALA A 157 1.69 -15.27 5.78
C ALA A 157 3.10 -15.79 6.00
N VAL A 158 3.94 -15.91 4.95
CA VAL A 158 5.31 -16.39 5.14
C VAL A 158 6.16 -15.40 5.93
N THR A 159 6.02 -14.10 5.69
CA THR A 159 6.80 -13.09 6.44
C THR A 159 6.39 -13.04 7.91
N GLU A 160 5.09 -13.00 8.20
CA GLU A 160 4.56 -12.99 9.56
C GLU A 160 4.91 -14.26 10.36
N ASN A 161 4.91 -15.42 9.71
CA ASN A 161 5.18 -16.70 10.38
C ASN A 161 6.67 -17.11 10.34
N SER A 162 7.53 -16.36 9.64
CA SER A 162 8.96 -16.66 9.55
C SER A 162 9.74 -16.38 10.84
N GLY A 163 9.21 -15.53 11.72
CA GLY A 163 9.90 -15.05 12.92
C GLY A 163 11.10 -14.12 12.65
N THR A 164 11.29 -13.68 11.39
CA THR A 164 12.43 -12.84 10.98
C THR A 164 12.26 -11.36 11.31
N GLY A 165 11.01 -10.91 11.48
CA GLY A 165 10.66 -9.49 11.57
C GLY A 165 10.60 -8.77 10.22
N VAL A 166 10.86 -9.46 9.10
CA VAL A 166 10.67 -8.91 7.75
C VAL A 166 9.19 -8.61 7.53
N LYS A 167 8.91 -7.46 6.94
CA LYS A 167 7.57 -7.00 6.57
C LYS A 167 7.43 -6.94 5.04
N VAL A 168 6.19 -7.00 4.58
CA VAL A 168 5.83 -6.75 3.17
C VAL A 168 5.06 -5.43 3.08
N ILE A 169 5.45 -4.58 2.14
CA ILE A 169 4.69 -3.38 1.75
C ILE A 169 4.31 -3.54 0.29
N THR A 170 3.05 -3.30 -0.05
CA THR A 170 2.62 -3.22 -1.45
C THR A 170 2.40 -1.77 -1.85
N ALA A 171 2.80 -1.40 -3.07
CA ALA A 171 2.55 -0.06 -3.61
C ALA A 171 1.05 0.26 -3.62
N VAL A 172 0.23 -0.69 -4.07
CA VAL A 172 -1.23 -0.56 -4.13
C VAL A 172 -1.83 -0.25 -2.75
N GLU A 173 -1.49 -1.01 -1.70
CA GLU A 173 -2.05 -0.77 -0.36
C GLU A 173 -1.54 0.55 0.24
N ALA A 174 -0.27 0.90 0.00
CA ALA A 174 0.29 2.18 0.46
C ALA A 174 -0.43 3.38 -0.17
N GLY A 175 -0.67 3.34 -1.49
CA GLY A 175 -1.46 4.37 -2.19
C GLY A 175 -2.91 4.45 -1.72
N VAL A 176 -3.55 3.31 -1.44
CA VAL A 176 -4.90 3.28 -0.86
C VAL A 176 -4.92 3.85 0.56
N ARG A 177 -3.93 3.52 1.40
CA ARG A 177 -3.82 4.09 2.75
C ARG A 177 -3.66 5.61 2.70
N ALA A 178 -2.87 6.14 1.76
CA ALA A 178 -2.74 7.58 1.55
C ALA A 178 -4.08 8.25 1.22
N VAL A 179 -4.95 7.64 0.38
CA VAL A 179 -6.32 8.14 0.17
C VAL A 179 -7.07 8.22 1.50
N PHE A 180 -6.98 7.19 2.34
CA PHE A 180 -7.68 7.17 3.62
C PHE A 180 -7.10 8.11 4.68
N ASP A 181 -5.80 8.40 4.64
CA ASP A 181 -5.15 9.36 5.52
C ASP A 181 -5.70 10.77 5.28
N GLU A 182 -5.90 11.13 4.01
CA GLU A 182 -6.49 12.41 3.61
C GLU A 182 -7.98 12.51 4.03
N LEU A 183 -8.71 11.40 4.01
CA LEU A 183 -10.12 11.33 4.40
C LEU A 183 -10.37 11.46 5.90
N SER A 184 -9.35 11.22 6.73
CA SER A 184 -9.49 11.32 8.18
C SER A 184 -9.95 12.72 8.65
N SER A 185 -9.82 13.74 7.80
CA SER A 185 -10.32 15.11 8.01
C SER A 185 -11.73 15.39 7.47
N ASP A 186 -12.34 14.51 6.64
CA ASP A 186 -13.56 14.81 5.87
C ASP A 186 -14.45 13.55 5.68
N ILE A 187 -15.08 13.11 6.77
CA ILE A 187 -15.91 11.88 6.82
C ILE A 187 -17.35 12.12 6.28
N GLY A 188 -17.64 13.33 5.76
CA GLY A 188 -19.02 13.79 5.54
C GLY A 188 -19.63 13.56 4.15
N SER A 189 -18.83 13.53 3.08
CA SER A 189 -19.36 13.54 1.70
C SER A 189 -18.93 12.33 0.87
N ASP A 190 -19.84 11.81 0.06
CA ASP A 190 -19.56 10.81 -0.98
C ASP A 190 -18.56 11.41 -1.99
N PHE A 191 -17.47 10.69 -2.28
CA PHE A 191 -16.45 11.13 -3.23
C PHE A 191 -16.05 10.00 -4.18
N THR A 192 -15.55 10.39 -5.34
CA THR A 192 -15.03 9.48 -6.35
C THR A 192 -13.51 9.42 -6.25
N VAL A 193 -12.97 8.20 -6.33
CA VAL A 193 -11.54 7.94 -6.57
C VAL A 193 -11.41 7.37 -7.97
N ALA A 194 -10.61 8.03 -8.80
CA ALA A 194 -10.19 7.47 -10.08
C ALA A 194 -8.85 6.76 -9.93
N VAL A 195 -8.67 5.65 -10.64
CA VAL A 195 -7.41 4.91 -10.68
C VAL A 195 -6.95 4.78 -12.13
N LEU A 196 -5.81 5.40 -12.43
CA LEU A 196 -5.07 5.23 -13.67
C LEU A 196 -4.01 4.15 -13.46
N CYS A 197 -4.20 3.01 -14.13
CA CYS A 197 -3.32 1.85 -13.98
C CYS A 197 -3.37 0.96 -15.22
N LYS A 198 -2.57 -0.10 -15.24
CA LYS A 198 -2.57 -1.07 -16.33
C LYS A 198 -3.82 -1.93 -16.32
N ASN A 199 -4.14 -2.47 -17.50
CA ASN A 199 -5.30 -3.34 -17.65
C ASN A 199 -5.19 -4.62 -16.78
N SER A 200 -3.97 -5.15 -16.62
CA SER A 200 -3.69 -6.27 -15.73
C SER A 200 -3.94 -5.92 -14.25
N THR A 201 -3.61 -4.70 -13.81
CA THR A 201 -3.93 -4.20 -12.46
C THR A 201 -5.44 -4.19 -12.23
N ILE A 202 -6.21 -3.70 -13.19
CA ILE A 202 -7.68 -3.67 -13.12
C ILE A 202 -8.24 -5.10 -13.02
N ILE A 203 -7.76 -6.02 -13.87
CA ILE A 203 -8.23 -7.42 -13.92
C ILE A 203 -7.89 -8.17 -12.61
N SER A 204 -6.71 -7.90 -12.02
CA SER A 204 -6.29 -8.53 -10.76
C SER A 204 -7.25 -8.23 -9.59
N GLY A 205 -7.89 -7.05 -9.62
CA GLY A 205 -8.72 -6.55 -8.53
C GLY A 205 -7.94 -5.91 -7.38
N ALA A 206 -6.62 -5.74 -7.50
CA ALA A 206 -5.73 -5.29 -6.43
C ALA A 206 -6.24 -4.04 -5.68
N TYR A 207 -6.59 -2.97 -6.40
CA TYR A 207 -7.15 -1.77 -5.77
C TYR A 207 -8.51 -2.01 -5.11
N SER A 208 -9.41 -2.76 -5.75
CA SER A 208 -10.75 -3.01 -5.20
C SER A 208 -10.69 -3.84 -3.91
N GLU A 209 -9.77 -4.79 -3.83
CA GLU A 209 -9.51 -5.58 -2.62
C GLU A 209 -8.84 -4.73 -1.54
N SER A 210 -7.82 -3.95 -1.91
CA SER A 210 -7.09 -3.07 -0.99
C SER A 210 -7.99 -1.99 -0.37
N PHE A 211 -8.87 -1.35 -1.15
CA PHE A 211 -9.85 -0.39 -0.62
C PHE A 211 -10.77 -1.03 0.42
N LYS A 212 -11.25 -2.25 0.18
CA LYS A 212 -12.10 -2.98 1.15
C LYS A 212 -11.32 -3.36 2.40
N LYS A 213 -10.09 -3.85 2.24
CA LYS A 213 -9.20 -4.23 3.34
C LYS A 213 -8.90 -3.04 4.24
N VAL A 214 -8.35 -1.97 3.68
CA VAL A 214 -7.97 -0.76 4.43
C VAL A 214 -9.20 -0.08 5.07
N ALA A 215 -10.34 -0.04 4.39
CA ALA A 215 -11.58 0.46 4.98
C ALA A 215 -11.98 -0.34 6.22
N THR A 216 -11.90 -1.67 6.13
CA THR A 216 -12.24 -2.58 7.24
C THR A 216 -11.27 -2.39 8.41
N GLU A 217 -9.96 -2.34 8.14
CA GLU A 217 -8.92 -2.11 9.16
C GLU A 217 -9.13 -0.79 9.91
N ARG A 218 -9.59 0.25 9.21
CA ARG A 218 -9.85 1.57 9.80
C ARG A 218 -11.25 1.72 10.38
N ASN A 219 -12.08 0.67 10.35
CA ASN A 219 -13.50 0.72 10.73
C ASN A 219 -14.29 1.81 10.00
N LEU A 220 -13.94 2.06 8.73
CA LEU A 220 -14.60 3.04 7.88
C LEU A 220 -15.58 2.34 6.95
N THR A 221 -16.75 2.95 6.76
CA THR A 221 -17.71 2.56 5.70
C THR A 221 -17.85 3.71 4.71
N PRO A 222 -16.78 4.09 4.01
CA PRO A 222 -16.82 5.25 3.13
C PRO A 222 -17.71 4.95 1.92
N ARG A 223 -18.47 5.95 1.47
CA ARG A 223 -19.21 5.87 0.20
C ARG A 223 -18.27 6.30 -0.92
N ILE A 224 -17.36 5.40 -1.29
CA ILE A 224 -16.37 5.61 -2.34
C ILE A 224 -16.91 5.05 -3.66
N SER A 225 -17.01 5.89 -4.69
CA SER A 225 -17.13 5.42 -6.07
C SER A 225 -15.72 5.20 -6.62
N LEU A 226 -15.43 3.98 -7.11
CA LEU A 226 -14.15 3.67 -7.76
C LEU A 226 -14.33 3.67 -9.28
N VAL A 227 -13.56 4.50 -9.97
CA VAL A 227 -13.58 4.60 -11.45
C VAL A 227 -12.21 4.24 -12.01
N PHE A 228 -12.15 3.18 -12.81
CA PHE A 228 -10.90 2.70 -13.39
C PHE A 228 -10.71 3.20 -14.82
N GLN A 229 -9.51 3.68 -15.11
CA GLN A 229 -9.08 4.07 -16.44
C GLN A 229 -7.76 3.36 -16.80
N PRO A 230 -7.78 2.44 -17.79
CA PRO A 230 -6.55 1.86 -18.31
C PRO A 230 -5.65 2.94 -18.91
N ILE A 231 -4.35 2.85 -18.64
CA ILE A 231 -3.33 3.69 -19.28
C ILE A 231 -2.95 3.13 -20.65
N SER A 232 -2.76 4.02 -21.62
CA SER A 232 -2.37 3.71 -22.99
C SER A 232 -0.90 4.03 -23.29
N ILE A 233 -0.20 4.67 -22.33
CA ILE A 233 1.18 5.12 -22.48
C ILE A 233 2.12 3.93 -22.72
N LYS A 234 2.93 4.02 -23.77
CA LYS A 234 3.99 3.05 -24.09
C LYS A 234 5.26 3.80 -24.46
N ILE A 235 6.05 4.20 -23.45
CA ILE A 235 7.47 4.64 -23.51
C ILE A 235 7.80 5.82 -24.45
N VAL A 236 6.94 6.26 -25.39
CA VAL A 236 7.15 7.40 -26.31
C VAL A 236 5.82 8.13 -26.55
N ASP A 237 5.83 9.47 -26.55
CA ASP A 237 4.70 10.41 -26.63
C ASP A 237 3.73 10.38 -25.42
N SER A 238 4.31 10.40 -24.21
CA SER A 238 3.62 10.24 -22.93
C SER A 238 2.46 11.22 -22.71
N VAL A 239 2.67 12.53 -22.89
CA VAL A 239 1.69 13.55 -22.49
C VAL A 239 0.43 13.58 -23.37
N GLN A 240 0.55 13.42 -24.70
CA GLN A 240 -0.63 13.45 -25.58
C GLN A 240 -1.50 12.20 -25.39
N ILE A 241 -0.87 11.03 -25.25
CA ILE A 241 -1.57 9.78 -24.97
C ILE A 241 -2.22 9.87 -23.59
N PHE A 242 -1.50 10.38 -22.60
CA PHE A 242 -2.01 10.61 -21.26
C PHE A 242 -3.22 11.54 -21.26
N GLN A 243 -3.18 12.64 -22.02
CA GLN A 243 -4.33 13.54 -22.15
C GLN A 243 -5.56 12.82 -22.67
N LYS A 244 -5.40 11.90 -23.63
CA LYS A 244 -6.51 11.08 -24.15
C LYS A 244 -7.05 10.09 -23.11
N ASP A 245 -6.18 9.55 -22.25
CA ASP A 245 -6.61 8.71 -21.13
C ASP A 245 -7.42 9.52 -20.11
N ILE A 246 -6.98 10.75 -19.78
CA ILE A 246 -7.75 11.68 -18.93
C ILE A 246 -9.07 12.10 -19.58
N GLU A 247 -9.09 12.38 -20.88
CA GLU A 247 -10.32 12.65 -21.64
C GLU A 247 -11.34 11.51 -21.50
N THR A 248 -10.85 10.27 -21.58
CA THR A 248 -11.68 9.08 -21.45
C THR A 248 -12.18 8.90 -20.01
N LEU A 249 -11.31 9.17 -19.03
CA LEU A 249 -11.68 9.19 -17.61
C LEU A 249 -12.79 10.22 -17.35
N VAL A 250 -12.64 11.47 -17.81
CA VAL A 250 -13.65 12.53 -17.63
C VAL A 250 -14.99 12.11 -18.25
N LYS A 251 -15.00 11.48 -19.42
CA LYS A 251 -16.24 10.95 -20.02
C LYS A 251 -16.89 9.85 -19.16
N LYS A 252 -16.10 8.98 -18.53
CA LYS A 252 -16.61 7.98 -17.59
C LYS A 252 -17.20 8.64 -16.34
N LEU A 253 -16.53 9.64 -15.79
CA LEU A 253 -17.03 10.41 -14.63
C LEU A 253 -18.33 11.15 -14.96
N MET A 254 -18.48 11.69 -16.17
CA MET A 254 -19.74 12.30 -16.62
C MET A 254 -20.89 11.30 -16.74
N ALA A 255 -20.58 10.04 -17.05
CA ALA A 255 -21.55 8.96 -17.18
C ALA A 255 -21.80 8.21 -15.86
N ASP A 256 -21.06 8.53 -14.80
CA ASP A 256 -21.21 7.89 -13.49
C ASP A 256 -22.42 8.48 -12.74
N ASP A 257 -23.34 7.60 -12.34
CA ASP A 257 -24.58 7.97 -11.64
C ASP A 257 -24.33 8.31 -10.17
N SER A 258 -23.12 8.08 -9.64
CA SER A 258 -22.76 8.37 -8.23
C SER A 258 -22.98 9.84 -7.84
N LYS A 259 -22.91 10.77 -8.81
CA LYS A 259 -22.97 12.23 -8.64
C LYS A 259 -21.94 12.80 -7.65
N SER A 260 -20.95 12.01 -7.24
CA SER A 260 -19.86 12.46 -6.38
C SER A 260 -18.73 13.06 -7.21
N GLN A 261 -18.08 14.08 -6.66
CA GLN A 261 -16.93 14.70 -7.31
C GLN A 261 -15.70 13.78 -7.21
N LEU A 262 -14.90 13.74 -8.27
CA LEU A 262 -13.54 13.22 -8.24
C LEU A 262 -12.72 14.05 -7.25
N LYS A 263 -12.24 13.39 -6.19
CA LYS A 263 -11.38 13.99 -5.16
C LYS A 263 -9.95 13.46 -5.21
N PHE A 264 -9.78 12.20 -5.58
CA PHE A 264 -8.48 11.55 -5.64
C PHE A 264 -8.24 10.89 -6.99
N LEU A 265 -7.04 11.09 -7.53
CA LEU A 265 -6.55 10.37 -8.70
C LEU A 265 -5.33 9.53 -8.29
N ILE A 266 -5.49 8.20 -8.25
CA ILE A 266 -4.34 7.30 -8.10
C ILE A 266 -3.68 7.15 -9.47
N MET A 267 -2.38 7.42 -9.53
CA MET A 267 -1.54 7.40 -10.74
C MET A 267 -0.47 6.31 -10.61
N ASP A 268 -0.84 5.08 -10.98
CA ASP A 268 -0.01 3.90 -10.78
C ASP A 268 1.08 3.77 -11.86
N GLY A 269 2.35 3.69 -11.44
CA GLY A 269 3.50 3.58 -12.34
C GLY A 269 3.78 4.84 -13.16
N MET A 270 3.34 6.01 -12.69
CA MET A 270 3.53 7.31 -13.34
C MET A 270 4.66 8.10 -12.66
N ASP A 271 5.40 8.87 -13.45
CA ASP A 271 6.39 9.82 -12.97
C ASP A 271 5.77 11.17 -12.54
N GLU A 272 6.61 12.06 -12.01
CA GLU A 272 6.21 13.39 -11.57
C GLU A 272 5.76 14.30 -12.73
N GLU A 273 6.32 14.13 -13.94
CA GLU A 273 5.93 14.91 -15.12
C GLU A 273 4.45 14.69 -15.46
N LEU A 274 4.01 13.43 -15.47
CA LEU A 274 2.61 13.08 -15.74
C LEU A 274 1.67 13.53 -14.63
N ILE A 275 2.11 13.49 -13.37
CA ILE A 275 1.35 14.03 -12.23
C ILE A 275 1.09 15.54 -12.42
N ASN A 276 2.14 16.29 -12.76
CA ASN A 276 2.02 17.72 -13.04
C ASN A 276 1.09 17.99 -14.24
N ALA A 277 1.21 17.20 -15.31
CA ALA A 277 0.32 17.28 -16.47
C ALA A 277 -1.15 17.01 -16.10
N ALA A 278 -1.43 16.07 -15.20
CA ALA A 278 -2.79 15.75 -14.77
C ALA A 278 -3.48 16.96 -14.11
N ASN A 279 -2.76 17.65 -13.22
CA ASN A 279 -3.25 18.84 -12.54
C ASN A 279 -3.63 19.94 -13.55
N GLU A 280 -2.75 20.24 -14.51
CA GLU A 280 -3.04 21.22 -15.56
C GLU A 280 -4.24 20.82 -16.42
N ILE A 281 -4.35 19.53 -16.78
CA ILE A 281 -5.46 19.03 -17.60
C ILE A 281 -6.79 19.19 -16.85
N PHE A 282 -6.87 18.80 -15.57
CA PHE A 282 -8.09 18.94 -14.78
C PHE A 282 -8.47 20.40 -14.55
N ASP A 283 -7.51 21.29 -14.34
CA ASP A 283 -7.77 22.73 -14.24
C ASP A 283 -8.40 23.29 -15.52
N ARG A 284 -7.92 22.84 -16.69
CA ARG A 284 -8.55 23.20 -17.98
C ARG A 284 -9.98 22.66 -18.09
N TYR A 285 -10.22 21.41 -17.70
CA TYR A 285 -11.58 20.86 -17.66
C TYR A 285 -12.49 21.67 -16.73
N ARG A 286 -12.07 21.91 -15.49
CA ARG A 286 -12.88 22.62 -14.49
C ARG A 286 -13.25 24.05 -14.92
N ASN A 287 -12.42 24.67 -15.77
CA ASN A 287 -12.64 26.01 -16.32
C ASN A 287 -13.30 26.03 -17.71
N THR A 288 -13.69 24.88 -18.25
CA THR A 288 -14.45 24.82 -19.51
C THR A 288 -15.87 25.36 -19.30
N PHE A 289 -16.12 26.53 -19.89
CA PHE A 289 -17.38 27.27 -19.79
C PHE A 289 -18.11 27.30 -21.14
N ILE A 290 -19.29 26.68 -21.19
CA ILE A 290 -20.10 26.53 -22.42
C ILE A 290 -21.55 26.89 -22.08
N ASN A 291 -22.19 27.70 -22.93
CA ASN A 291 -23.61 28.07 -22.80
C ASN A 291 -24.00 28.63 -21.41
N GLY A 292 -23.11 29.40 -20.78
CA GLY A 292 -23.40 30.03 -19.48
C GLY A 292 -23.16 29.14 -18.25
N THR A 293 -22.65 27.91 -18.43
CA THR A 293 -22.34 27.01 -17.30
C THR A 293 -20.94 26.41 -17.40
N TYR A 294 -20.36 26.09 -16.24
CA TYR A 294 -19.13 25.31 -16.16
C TYR A 294 -19.46 23.83 -16.29
N LEU A 295 -18.90 23.17 -17.30
CA LEU A 295 -19.36 21.84 -17.71
C LEU A 295 -18.97 20.74 -16.72
N TYR A 296 -17.86 20.90 -15.99
CA TYR A 296 -17.24 19.81 -15.23
C TYR A 296 -17.13 20.07 -13.71
N ARG A 297 -17.53 21.25 -13.21
CA ARG A 297 -17.39 21.60 -11.79
C ARG A 297 -18.25 20.75 -10.85
N ASN A 298 -19.30 20.10 -11.36
CA ASN A 298 -20.15 19.20 -10.58
C ASN A 298 -19.56 17.78 -10.42
N ILE A 299 -18.58 17.39 -11.25
CA ILE A 299 -17.95 16.06 -11.21
C ILE A 299 -16.46 16.11 -10.86
N LEU A 300 -15.81 17.27 -10.93
CA LEU A 300 -14.43 17.49 -10.53
C LEU A 300 -14.41 18.40 -9.30
N SER A 301 -13.72 17.97 -8.24
CA SER A 301 -13.51 18.81 -7.06
C SER A 301 -12.56 19.97 -7.36
N ASP A 302 -12.50 20.93 -6.44
CA ASP A 302 -11.65 22.13 -6.56
C ASP A 302 -10.17 21.80 -6.43
N ASN A 303 -9.85 20.74 -5.70
CA ASN A 303 -8.50 20.23 -5.52
C ASN A 303 -8.52 18.71 -5.64
N ILE A 304 -8.14 18.20 -6.82
CA ILE A 304 -7.98 16.77 -7.04
C ILE A 304 -6.57 16.41 -6.56
N LEU A 305 -6.50 15.54 -5.56
CA LEU A 305 -5.20 15.07 -5.06
C LEU A 305 -4.73 13.89 -5.92
N CYS A 306 -3.59 14.07 -6.59
CA CYS A 306 -2.90 13.00 -7.30
C CYS A 306 -2.03 12.20 -6.32
N ILE A 307 -2.17 10.88 -6.32
CA ILE A 307 -1.47 9.95 -5.42
C ILE A 307 -0.60 9.02 -6.26
N ASN A 308 0.69 8.96 -5.97
CA ASN A 308 1.64 8.03 -6.56
C ASN A 308 1.89 6.85 -5.59
N PRO A 309 1.37 5.64 -5.87
CA PRO A 309 1.55 4.47 -5.03
C PRO A 309 3.00 4.12 -4.71
N SER A 310 3.93 4.33 -5.66
CA SER A 310 5.35 4.05 -5.49
C SER A 310 5.98 4.98 -4.44
N VAL A 311 5.67 6.28 -4.50
CA VAL A 311 6.12 7.27 -3.51
C VAL A 311 5.51 6.96 -2.14
N CYS A 312 4.23 6.59 -2.09
CA CYS A 312 3.58 6.18 -0.85
C CYS A 312 4.26 4.97 -0.20
N ALA A 313 4.62 3.94 -0.99
CA ALA A 313 5.34 2.77 -0.48
C ALA A 313 6.76 3.12 -0.01
N ALA A 314 7.45 4.02 -0.71
CA ALA A 314 8.76 4.51 -0.28
C ALA A 314 8.66 5.25 1.07
N LYS A 315 7.69 6.17 1.22
CA LYS A 315 7.42 6.85 2.50
C LYS A 315 7.09 5.88 3.63
N GLU A 316 6.22 4.91 3.37
CA GLU A 316 5.85 3.90 4.37
C GLU A 316 7.05 3.03 4.78
N CYS A 317 7.86 2.60 3.80
CA CYS A 317 9.08 1.84 4.06
C CYS A 317 10.06 2.62 4.94
N TYR A 318 10.31 3.89 4.61
CA TYR A 318 11.18 4.74 5.41
C TYR A 318 10.71 4.81 6.87
N GLN A 319 9.42 5.10 7.09
CA GLN A 319 8.83 5.17 8.43
C GLN A 319 8.97 3.85 9.19
N ILE A 320 8.68 2.71 8.54
CA ILE A 320 8.81 1.39 9.16
C ILE A 320 10.26 1.11 9.54
N LEU A 321 11.20 1.26 8.60
CA LEU A 321 12.62 0.99 8.86
C LEU A 321 13.18 1.93 9.92
N ARG A 322 12.74 3.18 9.96
CA ARG A 322 13.17 4.15 10.98
C ARG A 322 12.65 3.76 12.36
N ASN A 323 11.35 3.49 12.47
CA ASN A 323 10.71 3.12 13.74
C ASN A 323 11.25 1.79 14.29
N ASP A 324 11.57 0.85 13.41
CA ASP A 324 12.16 -0.44 13.77
C ASP A 324 13.70 -0.38 13.97
N ASN A 325 14.33 0.79 13.80
CA ASN A 325 15.78 1.00 13.87
C ASN A 325 16.60 0.14 12.86
N ASN A 326 16.02 -0.13 11.69
CA ASN A 326 16.58 -0.93 10.61
C ASN A 326 17.10 -0.11 9.40
N LEU A 327 16.99 1.23 9.43
CA LEU A 327 17.66 2.10 8.46
C LEU A 327 19.19 2.05 8.63
N ALA A 328 19.92 2.07 7.53
CA ALA A 328 21.39 2.05 7.53
C ALA A 328 22.01 3.27 8.24
N LEU A 329 21.33 4.43 8.21
CA LEU A 329 21.74 5.70 8.82
C LEU A 329 23.19 6.08 8.49
N ARG A 330 23.57 5.98 7.21
CA ARG A 330 24.90 6.36 6.72
C ARG A 330 24.77 7.20 5.45
N ILE A 331 25.56 8.27 5.36
CA ILE A 331 25.57 9.14 4.18
C ILE A 331 26.62 8.60 3.21
N THR A 332 26.23 7.55 2.47
CA THR A 332 27.01 6.99 1.36
C THR A 332 26.09 6.79 0.16
N ASP A 333 26.67 6.55 -1.01
CA ASP A 333 25.88 6.25 -2.20
C ASP A 333 24.98 5.04 -1.96
N GLN A 334 23.77 5.10 -2.53
CA GLN A 334 22.89 3.96 -2.66
C GLN A 334 23.51 2.95 -3.60
N ARG A 335 23.19 1.68 -3.41
CA ARG A 335 23.57 0.60 -4.32
C ARG A 335 22.34 -0.17 -4.75
N VAL A 336 22.28 -0.57 -6.00
CA VAL A 336 21.25 -1.48 -6.52
C VAL A 336 21.90 -2.69 -7.16
N ASP A 337 21.45 -3.89 -6.79
CA ASP A 337 21.70 -5.11 -7.55
C ASP A 337 20.40 -5.54 -8.24
N TYR A 338 20.50 -5.80 -9.54
CA TYR A 338 19.36 -6.18 -10.39
C TYR A 338 19.33 -7.68 -10.62
N PHE A 339 18.16 -8.27 -10.45
CA PHE A 339 17.89 -9.68 -10.64
C PHE A 339 16.68 -9.87 -11.56
N TYR A 340 16.79 -10.77 -12.52
CA TYR A 340 15.74 -11.04 -13.49
C TYR A 340 15.30 -12.50 -13.40
N GLY A 341 14.02 -12.71 -13.14
CA GLY A 341 13.38 -14.02 -13.14
C GLY A 341 12.90 -14.39 -14.53
N ILE A 342 13.58 -15.36 -15.16
CA ILE A 342 13.16 -15.98 -16.44
C ILE A 342 11.90 -16.83 -16.23
#